data_AF-A0A6C0B631-F1
#
_entry.id   AF-A0A6C0B631-F1
#
_cell.length_a   1.000
_cell.length_b   1.000
_cell.length_c   1.000
_cell.angle_alpha   90.00
_cell.angle_beta   90.00
_cell.angle_gamma   90.00
#
_symmetry.space_group_name_H-M   'P 1'
#
loop_
_entity.id
_entity.type
_entity.pdbx_description
1 polymer ?
#
loop_
_entity_poly.entity_id
_entity_poly.type
_entity_poly.pdbx_seq_one_letter_code
_entity_poly.pdbx_strand_id
1 'polypeptide(L)'
;MSRQVKFNVLGGPFNGYAPRQSITNYKDSEVVNMRRVLVRSRSALNVKDIINMRGRVLTPFRAANNLGDFLGRKNYVDGSEPNPESADRPGYARLIGSVMGRPDTTGIQGASCNPKFVADSSDYIKFKRQSATNRNFNDLAFGGYNNSAYSRIKMNF
;
A
#
# COMPACT_ATOMS: atom_id res chain seq x y z
N MET A 1 9.61 39.59 -1.63
CA MET A 1 9.65 38.30 -0.92
C MET A 1 9.01 37.24 -1.81
N SER A 2 9.78 36.35 -2.44
CA SER A 2 9.19 35.31 -3.29
C SER A 2 8.56 34.23 -2.41
N ARG A 3 7.29 33.92 -2.69
CA ARG A 3 6.52 32.88 -2.01
C ARG A 3 7.09 31.54 -2.49
N GLN A 4 7.85 30.85 -1.64
CA GLN A 4 8.26 29.47 -1.89
C GLN A 4 6.99 28.61 -2.01
N VAL A 5 6.57 28.33 -3.24
CA VAL A 5 5.51 27.36 -3.52
C VAL A 5 6.15 26.00 -3.24
N LYS A 6 5.88 25.44 -2.05
CA LYS A 6 6.23 24.06 -1.73
C LYS A 6 5.47 23.15 -2.69
N PHE A 7 6.09 22.81 -3.81
CA PHE A 7 5.67 21.66 -4.58
C PHE A 7 5.89 20.44 -3.68
N ASN A 8 4.83 19.68 -3.37
CA ASN A 8 5.00 18.39 -2.72
C ASN A 8 5.78 17.51 -3.70
N VAL A 9 7.09 17.44 -3.50
CA VAL A 9 7.98 16.60 -4.28
C VAL A 9 7.62 15.15 -3.98
N LEU A 10 6.99 14.45 -4.94
CA LEU A 10 6.58 13.04 -4.80
C LEU A 10 7.78 12.08 -4.84
N GLY A 11 8.81 12.31 -4.02
CA GLY A 11 10.08 11.59 -4.06
C GLY A 11 11.11 12.18 -5.03
N GLY A 12 12.38 11.80 -4.90
CA GLY A 12 13.47 12.39 -5.71
C GLY A 12 13.71 13.90 -5.45
N PRO A 13 14.64 14.53 -6.20
CA PRO A 13 15.00 15.93 -5.99
C PRO A 13 14.01 16.96 -6.59
N PHE A 14 13.23 16.60 -7.62
CA PHE A 14 12.24 17.50 -8.27
C PHE A 14 11.05 16.72 -8.86
N ASN A 15 9.92 17.41 -9.02
CA ASN A 15 8.69 16.88 -9.64
C ASN A 15 8.89 16.42 -11.08
N GLY A 16 8.44 15.20 -11.42
CA GLY A 16 8.67 14.59 -12.74
C GLY A 16 9.99 13.81 -12.86
N TYR A 17 10.79 13.70 -11.80
CA TYR A 17 12.04 12.96 -11.79
C TYR A 17 11.82 11.46 -11.57
N ALA A 18 12.14 10.64 -12.58
CA ALA A 18 12.26 9.18 -12.41
C ALA A 18 13.75 8.79 -12.32
N PRO A 19 14.13 7.82 -11.47
CA PRO A 19 15.50 7.31 -11.47
C PRO A 19 15.83 6.72 -12.84
N ARG A 20 17.08 6.91 -13.28
CA ARG A 20 17.59 6.32 -14.53
C ARG A 20 17.40 4.80 -14.46
N GLN A 21 16.78 4.23 -15.50
CA GLN A 21 16.60 2.79 -15.63
C GLN A 21 17.99 2.13 -15.66
N SER A 22 18.22 1.16 -14.76
CA SER A 22 19.49 0.43 -14.68
C SER A 22 19.63 -0.67 -15.74
N ILE A 23 18.59 -0.89 -16.55
CA ILE A 23 18.53 -1.93 -17.58
C ILE A 23 18.71 -1.26 -18.95
N THR A 24 19.77 -1.59 -19.66
CA THR A 24 20.04 -1.15 -21.04
C THR A 24 19.05 -1.79 -22.00
N ASN A 25 18.34 -0.97 -22.80
CA ASN A 25 17.49 -1.23 -23.99
C ASN A 25 16.84 -2.62 -24.24
N TYR A 26 16.68 -3.45 -23.22
CA TYR A 26 15.97 -4.72 -23.28
C TYR A 26 14.47 -4.44 -23.18
N LYS A 27 13.70 -5.00 -24.11
CA LYS A 27 12.24 -4.92 -24.14
C LYS A 27 11.65 -5.92 -23.15
N ASP A 28 11.70 -5.58 -21.87
CA ASP A 28 11.09 -6.38 -20.79
C ASP A 28 9.99 -5.59 -20.07
N SER A 29 8.98 -6.32 -19.57
CA SER A 29 7.78 -5.78 -18.92
C SER A 29 7.94 -5.54 -17.42
N GLU A 30 9.03 -6.01 -16.80
CA GLU A 30 9.28 -5.94 -15.35
C GLU A 30 9.15 -4.53 -14.77
N VAL A 31 9.76 -3.53 -15.42
CA VAL A 31 9.70 -2.12 -14.96
C VAL A 31 8.28 -1.57 -15.07
N VAL A 32 7.55 -1.96 -16.11
CA VAL A 32 6.15 -1.55 -16.33
C VAL A 32 5.24 -2.18 -15.29
N ASN A 33 5.41 -3.47 -15.01
CA ASN A 33 4.66 -4.20 -14.00
C ASN A 33 4.94 -3.65 -12.60
N MET A 34 6.20 -3.38 -12.26
CA MET A 34 6.58 -2.73 -11.00
C MET A 34 5.92 -1.35 -10.86
N ARG A 35 5.99 -0.50 -11.89
CA ARG A 35 5.32 0.82 -11.85
C ARG A 35 3.82 0.70 -11.70
N ARG A 36 3.18 -0.23 -12.43
CA ARG A 36 1.74 -0.50 -12.30
C ARG A 36 1.37 -0.90 -10.88
N VAL A 37 2.16 -1.77 -10.25
CA VAL A 37 1.99 -2.14 -8.84
C VAL A 37 2.11 -0.89 -7.98
N LEU A 38 3.18 -0.10 -8.08
CA LEU A 38 3.38 1.10 -7.25
C LEU A 38 2.26 2.15 -7.39
N VAL A 39 1.72 2.34 -8.59
CA VAL A 39 0.61 3.27 -8.84
C VAL A 39 -0.70 2.72 -8.25
N ARG A 40 -0.97 1.42 -8.43
CA ARG A 40 -2.23 0.79 -7.96
C ARG A 40 -2.23 0.43 -6.48
N SER A 41 -1.07 0.13 -5.89
CA SER A 41 -0.93 -0.32 -4.49
C SER A 41 -1.11 0.81 -3.47
N ARG A 42 -1.43 2.01 -3.93
CA ARG A 42 -1.35 3.23 -3.14
C ARG A 42 -2.66 3.51 -2.40
N SER A 43 -2.90 2.79 -1.29
CA SER A 43 -3.88 3.21 -0.26
C SER A 43 -4.03 2.27 0.96
N ALA A 44 -3.01 1.52 1.38
CA ALA A 44 -3.10 0.83 2.68
C ALA A 44 -2.84 1.84 3.81
N LEU A 45 -3.85 2.15 4.64
CA LEU A 45 -3.75 3.08 5.77
C LEU A 45 -2.58 2.70 6.71
N ASN A 46 -2.36 1.40 6.91
CA ASN A 46 -1.31 0.86 7.78
C ASN A 46 0.12 1.12 7.27
N VAL A 47 0.31 1.49 6.01
CA VAL A 47 1.63 1.82 5.44
C VAL A 47 2.12 3.20 5.90
N LYS A 48 1.22 4.07 6.38
CA LYS A 48 1.61 5.36 6.97
C LYS A 48 2.53 5.14 8.17
N ASP A 49 3.45 6.06 8.42
CA ASP A 49 4.30 5.97 9.61
C ASP A 49 3.56 6.43 10.86
N ILE A 50 2.57 7.31 10.71
CA ILE A 50 1.76 7.87 11.80
C ILE A 50 0.28 7.87 11.40
N ILE A 51 -0.57 7.37 12.29
CA ILE A 51 -2.04 7.44 12.20
C ILE A 51 -2.53 7.97 13.55
N ASN A 52 -3.44 8.96 13.55
CA ASN A 52 -4.00 9.54 14.78
C ASN A 52 -2.93 9.90 15.84
N MET A 53 -1.83 10.54 15.41
CA MET A 53 -0.67 10.92 16.24
C MET A 53 0.10 9.76 16.88
N ARG A 54 -0.17 8.51 16.48
CA ARG A 54 0.54 7.32 16.96
C ARG A 54 1.45 6.77 15.89
N GLY A 55 2.70 6.51 16.26
CA GLY A 55 3.67 5.86 15.38
C GLY A 55 3.37 4.39 15.17
N ARG A 56 3.69 3.89 13.97
CA ARG A 56 3.58 2.48 13.65
C ARG A 56 4.59 1.66 14.45
N VAL A 57 4.12 0.63 15.16
CA VAL A 57 4.97 -0.37 15.82
C VAL A 57 5.39 -1.47 14.84
N LEU A 58 4.48 -1.80 13.91
CA LEU A 58 4.71 -2.81 12.89
C LEU A 58 5.82 -2.41 11.90
N THR A 59 6.59 -3.40 11.43
CA THR A 59 7.60 -3.14 10.41
C THR A 59 6.96 -2.72 9.07
N PRO A 60 7.62 -1.86 8.27
CA PRO A 60 7.06 -1.39 7.00
C PRO A 60 6.65 -2.53 6.05
N PHE A 61 7.45 -3.60 6.01
CA PHE A 61 7.15 -4.79 5.20
C PHE A 61 5.85 -5.47 5.62
N ARG A 62 5.68 -5.70 6.92
CA ARG A 62 4.47 -6.34 7.45
C ARG A 62 3.26 -5.45 7.29
N ALA A 63 3.41 -4.14 7.43
CA ALA A 63 2.34 -3.19 7.23
C ALA A 63 1.87 -3.11 5.77
N ALA A 64 2.80 -3.14 4.82
CA ALA A 64 2.50 -3.15 3.39
C ALA A 64 1.77 -4.40 2.93
N ASN A 65 2.04 -5.54 3.57
CA ASN A 65 1.44 -6.83 3.24
C ASN A 65 0.27 -7.21 4.16
N ASN A 66 -0.23 -6.28 4.99
CA ASN A 66 -1.27 -6.55 5.97
C ASN A 66 -0.98 -7.81 6.81
N LEU A 67 0.21 -7.89 7.41
CA LEU A 67 0.68 -9.02 8.21
C LEU A 67 0.74 -8.71 9.71
N GLY A 68 0.01 -7.70 10.20
CA GLY A 68 -0.12 -7.45 11.63
C GLY A 68 -0.90 -6.18 11.94
N ASP A 69 -1.18 -5.99 13.23
CA ASP A 69 -1.80 -4.78 13.76
C ASP A 69 -0.80 -3.60 13.77
N PHE A 70 -1.28 -2.41 13.41
CA PHE A 70 -0.47 -1.20 13.32
C PHE A 70 0.24 -0.85 14.64
N LEU A 71 -0.45 -1.06 15.77
CA LEU A 71 0.02 -0.78 17.12
C LEU A 71 0.58 -2.02 17.83
N GLY A 72 0.53 -3.21 17.22
CA GLY A 72 0.98 -4.46 17.83
C GLY A 72 0.12 -4.92 19.01
N ARG A 73 -1.16 -4.54 19.05
CA ARG A 73 -2.09 -4.90 20.12
C ARG A 73 -2.37 -6.40 20.12
N LYS A 74 -2.53 -6.99 21.30
CA LYS A 74 -2.85 -8.42 21.47
C LYS A 74 -4.36 -8.64 21.49
N ASN A 75 -4.85 -9.60 20.70
CA ASN A 75 -6.26 -10.00 20.63
C ASN A 75 -7.23 -8.82 20.45
N TYR A 76 -6.78 -7.80 19.71
CA TYR A 76 -7.57 -6.59 19.49
C TYR A 76 -8.56 -6.80 18.35
N VAL A 77 -9.80 -6.40 18.60
CA VAL A 77 -10.92 -6.44 17.66
C VAL A 77 -11.68 -5.15 17.86
N ASP A 78 -11.81 -4.33 16.82
CA ASP A 78 -12.51 -3.04 16.87
C ASP A 78 -13.94 -3.10 16.32
N GLY A 79 -14.36 -4.28 15.85
CA GLY A 79 -15.66 -4.48 15.21
C GLY A 79 -15.74 -4.02 13.75
N SER A 80 -14.64 -3.50 13.19
CA SER A 80 -14.56 -3.07 11.78
C SER A 80 -13.86 -4.10 10.88
N GLU A 81 -13.48 -5.25 11.44
CA GLU A 81 -12.92 -6.38 10.70
C GLU A 81 -13.97 -7.00 9.77
N PRO A 82 -13.56 -7.63 8.65
CA PRO A 82 -14.48 -8.27 7.73
C PRO A 82 -15.38 -9.28 8.45
N ASN A 83 -16.70 -9.09 8.33
CA ASN A 83 -17.68 -10.01 8.89
C ASN A 83 -17.50 -11.41 8.28
N PRO A 84 -18.04 -12.47 8.93
CA PRO A 84 -18.30 -13.72 8.24
C PRO A 84 -19.30 -13.49 7.10
N GLU A 85 -18.78 -13.37 5.88
CA GLU A 85 -19.55 -13.22 4.64
C GLU A 85 -20.31 -14.52 4.34
N SER A 86 -21.48 -14.71 4.96
CA SER A 86 -22.42 -15.76 4.56
C SER A 86 -23.89 -15.40 4.86
N ALA A 87 -24.19 -14.13 5.20
CA ALA A 87 -25.54 -13.70 5.54
C ALA A 87 -26.51 -13.84 4.36
N ASP A 88 -26.00 -13.76 3.13
CA ASP A 88 -26.78 -13.86 1.89
C ASP A 88 -27.24 -15.30 1.58
N ARG A 89 -26.76 -16.31 2.31
CA ARG A 89 -27.22 -17.69 2.14
C ARG A 89 -28.49 -17.94 2.98
N PRO A 90 -29.61 -18.34 2.36
CA PRO A 90 -30.87 -18.58 3.06
C PRO A 90 -30.68 -19.55 4.24
N GLY A 91 -31.09 -19.13 5.44
CA GLY A 91 -31.02 -19.93 6.65
C GLY A 91 -29.70 -19.88 7.43
N TYR A 92 -28.62 -19.36 6.84
CA TYR A 92 -27.30 -19.24 7.49
C TYR A 92 -27.13 -17.95 8.29
N ALA A 93 -27.92 -16.90 8.01
CA ALA A 93 -27.84 -15.63 8.74
C ALA A 93 -28.00 -15.78 10.27
N ARG A 94 -28.84 -16.73 10.73
CA ARG A 94 -29.03 -17.00 12.17
C ARG A 94 -27.84 -17.67 12.86
N LEU A 95 -26.97 -18.31 12.08
CA LEU A 95 -25.79 -19.05 12.56
C LEU A 95 -24.56 -18.13 12.62
N ILE A 96 -24.64 -16.97 11.99
CA ILE A 96 -23.58 -15.97 11.97
C ILE A 96 -23.75 -15.14 13.24
N GLY A 97 -22.84 -15.35 14.20
CA GLY A 97 -22.78 -14.55 15.41
C GLY A 97 -22.44 -13.07 15.11
N SER A 98 -22.58 -12.21 16.11
CA SER A 98 -22.14 -10.82 16.02
C SER A 98 -20.64 -10.69 16.25
N VAL A 99 -19.99 -9.75 15.56
CA VAL A 99 -18.60 -9.38 15.86
C VAL A 99 -18.58 -8.60 17.17
N MET A 100 -17.94 -9.16 18.20
CA MET A 100 -17.76 -8.47 19.47
C MET A 100 -16.62 -7.45 19.35
N GLY A 101 -16.97 -6.19 19.04
CA GLY A 101 -16.02 -5.08 19.06
C GLY A 101 -15.59 -4.72 20.48
N ARG A 102 -14.27 -4.63 20.69
CA ARG A 102 -13.64 -4.03 21.88
C ARG A 102 -12.73 -2.87 21.44
N PRO A 103 -13.30 -1.83 20.79
CA PRO A 103 -12.52 -0.73 20.27
C PRO A 103 -11.84 0.02 21.42
N ASP A 104 -10.60 0.42 21.20
CA ASP A 104 -9.88 1.30 22.09
C ASP A 104 -10.10 2.78 21.72
N THR A 105 -9.54 3.69 22.51
CA THR A 105 -9.63 5.14 22.25
C THR A 105 -8.70 5.63 21.14
N THR A 106 -7.99 4.73 20.44
CA THR A 106 -6.99 5.13 19.44
C THR A 106 -7.61 5.48 18.10
N GLY A 107 -8.80 4.96 17.81
CA GLY A 107 -9.46 5.11 16.51
C GLY A 107 -8.65 4.50 15.35
N ILE A 108 -7.69 3.61 15.66
CA ILE A 108 -6.90 2.88 14.66
C ILE A 108 -7.48 1.48 14.54
N GLN A 109 -7.79 1.12 13.30
CA GLN A 109 -8.42 -0.16 13.03
C GLN A 109 -7.52 -1.34 13.43
N GLY A 110 -8.15 -2.44 13.81
CA GLY A 110 -7.43 -3.69 14.04
C GLY A 110 -6.88 -4.29 12.74
N ALA A 111 -6.19 -5.42 12.86
CA ALA A 111 -5.78 -6.20 11.71
C ALA A 111 -6.47 -7.57 11.70
N SER A 112 -7.29 -7.81 10.68
CA SER A 112 -7.94 -9.09 10.35
C SER A 112 -7.01 -10.19 9.84
N CYS A 113 -5.72 -9.91 9.70
CA CYS A 113 -4.76 -10.86 9.15
C CYS A 113 -4.21 -11.85 10.19
N ASN A 114 -3.46 -12.86 9.72
CA ASN A 114 -2.68 -13.73 10.60
C ASN A 114 -1.31 -13.11 10.92
N PRO A 115 -1.07 -12.61 12.15
CA PRO A 115 0.21 -12.04 12.53
C PRO A 115 1.32 -13.08 12.74
N LYS A 116 1.04 -14.39 12.62
CA LYS A 116 2.07 -15.44 12.66
C LYS A 116 2.55 -15.86 11.28
N PHE A 117 1.97 -15.30 10.21
CA PHE A 117 2.40 -15.62 8.86
C PHE A 117 3.85 -15.19 8.64
N VAL A 118 4.64 -16.10 8.07
CA VAL A 118 6.03 -15.88 7.70
C VAL A 118 6.08 -15.80 6.18
N ALA A 119 6.39 -14.60 5.66
CA ALA A 119 6.58 -14.40 4.23
C ALA A 119 7.92 -15.01 3.79
N ASP A 120 8.02 -15.35 2.50
CA ASP A 120 9.26 -15.84 1.94
C ASP A 120 10.31 -14.72 1.78
N SER A 121 11.54 -15.10 1.47
CA SER A 121 12.61 -14.13 1.23
C SER A 121 12.41 -13.34 -0.06
N SER A 122 11.73 -13.91 -1.07
CA SER A 122 11.54 -13.29 -2.38
C SER A 122 10.59 -12.08 -2.31
N ASP A 123 9.53 -12.16 -1.50
CA ASP A 123 8.58 -11.09 -1.21
C ASP A 123 9.27 -9.95 -0.47
N TYR A 124 10.15 -10.25 0.48
CA TYR A 124 10.92 -9.21 1.17
C TYR A 124 11.87 -8.48 0.21
N ILE A 125 12.58 -9.21 -0.65
CA ILE A 125 13.44 -8.62 -1.69
C ILE A 125 12.63 -7.74 -2.64
N LYS A 126 11.46 -8.22 -3.08
CA LYS A 126 10.52 -7.49 -3.94
C LYS A 126 10.05 -6.20 -3.26
N PHE A 127 9.64 -6.27 -1.99
CA PHE A 127 9.26 -5.09 -1.21
C PHE A 127 10.40 -4.07 -1.11
N LYS A 128 11.63 -4.51 -0.82
CA LYS A 128 12.78 -3.59 -0.71
C LYS A 128 13.08 -2.90 -2.04
N ARG A 129 13.01 -3.63 -3.16
CA ARG A 129 13.15 -3.09 -4.52
C ARG A 129 12.06 -2.06 -4.81
N GLN A 130 10.80 -2.42 -4.58
CA GLN A 130 9.65 -1.54 -4.80
C GLN A 130 9.70 -0.29 -3.91
N SER A 131 10.06 -0.43 -2.63
CA SER A 131 10.20 0.69 -1.70
C SER A 131 11.29 1.67 -2.11
N ALA A 132 12.45 1.16 -2.57
CA ALA A 132 13.53 2.00 -3.10
C ALA A 132 13.10 2.76 -4.36
N THR A 133 12.40 2.09 -5.28
CA THR A 133 11.82 2.74 -6.46
C THR A 133 10.80 3.79 -6.06
N ASN A 134 9.88 3.48 -5.14
CA ASN A 134 8.81 4.36 -4.69
C ASN A 134 9.34 5.67 -4.07
N ARG A 135 10.43 5.61 -3.29
CA ARG A 135 11.07 6.82 -2.73
C ARG A 135 11.61 7.77 -3.79
N ASN A 136 11.95 7.24 -4.96
CA ASN A 136 12.42 8.00 -6.11
C ASN A 136 11.32 8.19 -7.16
N PHE A 137 10.09 7.72 -6.92
CA PHE A 137 9.04 7.65 -7.92
C PHE A 137 8.28 8.98 -7.99
N ASN A 138 8.80 9.92 -8.78
CA ASN A 138 8.16 11.22 -8.98
C ASN A 138 7.64 11.36 -10.41
N ASP A 139 6.65 10.55 -10.75
CA ASP A 139 6.08 10.53 -12.09
C ASP A 139 4.83 11.42 -12.15
N LEU A 140 5.01 12.72 -12.46
CA LEU A 140 3.90 13.65 -12.76
C LEU A 140 3.12 13.23 -14.01
N ALA A 141 3.75 12.45 -14.88
CA ALA A 141 3.30 12.16 -16.23
C ALA A 141 2.69 10.76 -16.37
N PHE A 142 2.72 9.94 -15.31
CA PHE A 142 2.40 8.50 -15.34
C PHE A 142 3.03 7.79 -16.56
N GLY A 143 4.26 8.16 -16.92
CA GLY A 143 5.00 7.61 -18.05
C GLY A 143 4.78 8.30 -19.40
N GLY A 144 4.15 9.49 -19.44
CA GLY A 144 3.85 10.20 -20.68
C GLY A 144 4.33 11.66 -20.72
N TYR A 145 5.52 11.90 -21.26
CA TYR A 145 5.89 13.20 -21.83
C TYR A 145 6.51 13.01 -23.24
N ASN A 146 5.91 13.69 -24.22
CA ASN A 146 6.41 14.12 -25.53
C ASN A 146 7.28 13.23 -26.43
N ASN A 147 7.45 11.92 -26.20
CA ASN A 147 7.94 10.98 -27.24
C ASN A 147 7.70 9.52 -26.81
N SER A 148 6.54 8.98 -27.18
CA SER A 148 6.28 7.57 -27.54
C SER A 148 6.93 6.43 -26.71
N ALA A 149 7.18 6.55 -25.42
CA ALA A 149 7.78 5.45 -24.64
C ALA A 149 6.74 4.49 -24.04
N TYR A 150 5.54 4.97 -23.67
CA TYR A 150 4.48 4.12 -23.10
C TYR A 150 3.08 4.65 -23.48
N SER A 151 2.34 3.90 -24.30
CA SER A 151 0.94 4.19 -24.60
C SER A 151 0.03 3.61 -23.51
N ARG A 152 -0.86 4.44 -22.97
CA ARG A 152 -1.97 4.03 -22.08
C ARG A 152 -2.86 3.01 -22.80
N ILE A 153 -2.85 1.74 -22.37
CA ILE A 153 -3.93 0.81 -22.73
C ILE A 153 -5.18 1.31 -22.01
N LYS A 154 -6.08 1.96 -22.76
CA LYS A 154 -7.42 2.30 -22.27
C LYS A 154 -8.18 0.99 -22.09
N MET A 155 -8.41 0.58 -20.84
CA MET A 155 -9.51 -0.34 -20.55
C MET A 155 -10.75 0.51 -20.37
N ASN A 156 -11.63 0.48 -21.37
CA ASN A 156 -12.98 0.98 -21.26
C ASN A 156 -13.72 0.05 -20.29
N PHE A 157 -14.20 0.60 -19.18
CA PHE A 157 -15.33 0.08 -18.41
C PHE A 157 -16.44 1.11 -18.52
#